data_AF-A0A9P6Y660-F1
#
_entry.id   AF-A0A9P6Y660-F1
#
_cell.length_a   1.000
_cell.length_b   1.000
_cell.length_c   1.000
_cell.angle_alpha   90.00
_cell.angle_beta   90.00
_cell.angle_gamma   90.00
#
_symmetry.space_group_name_H-M   'P 1'
#
loop_
_entity.id
_entity.type
_entity.pdbx_description
1 polymer ?
#
loop_
_entity_poly.entity_id
_entity_poly.type
_entity_poly.pdbx_seq_one_letter_code
_entity_poly.pdbx_strand_id
1 'polypeptide(L)'
;MSYGQFPKIGFTSLCTPRRLGGLSVLDPAIQQGVLQLRWLLPLLALSLQPQSGTSWTESGIGYSFVLPRLVDFFLYHCLPNHGSTSPDYDYRIPLLFAHLRPKALRHIDSSFRLLFFAMDMLPRPFEDVVINSRTAMCLPLSDASLPSNDTPLSKTTAILPASTAYIIDATHGGTRSRLSTEISSFPRLSRRFLKLVQLGQVLLKPFFLKTFTRQTSAGSDQIDASPFLEAMSLIICPAVPKVTSKMYRQLCLSTKKLTTTHPSLPVKSWKQFWSFEISHKSRNVWFRLLHKKLPCLSILHSFIPIKFVTSICSICCTAVDDLSHFMFLCPPKLLVWQTLWSDYFDLNFSKQTLQDALLLLHLPSTKKYVTISSASIFGATILAIWRSHWSSVFDDCPFRSSLVIQAARKLIQLCLQEELLLTGISPLPLPHFSE
;
A
#
# COMPACT_ATOMS: atom_id res chain seq x y z
N MET A 1 -26.81 0.16 11.43
CA MET A 1 -25.50 0.79 11.15
C MET A 1 -25.10 1.61 12.36
N SER A 2 -23.90 1.40 12.93
CA SER A 2 -23.41 2.26 14.03
C SER A 2 -22.97 3.61 13.44
N TYR A 3 -23.88 4.59 13.47
CA TYR A 3 -23.67 5.92 12.88
C TYR A 3 -22.48 6.67 13.53
N GLY A 4 -22.14 6.35 14.80
CA GLY A 4 -20.99 6.93 15.50
C GLY A 4 -19.61 6.50 14.97
N GLN A 5 -19.51 5.54 14.04
CA GLN A 5 -18.22 5.11 13.47
C GLN A 5 -18.01 5.56 12.01
N PHE A 6 -18.96 6.29 11.44
CA PHE A 6 -18.90 6.83 10.09
C PHE A 6 -18.25 8.24 10.11
N PRO A 7 -17.63 8.76 9.04
CA PRO A 7 -17.07 8.00 7.94
C PRO A 7 -15.99 7.02 8.45
N LYS A 8 -15.89 5.85 7.80
CA LYS A 8 -14.84 4.89 8.13
C LYS A 8 -13.49 5.43 7.66
N ILE A 9 -12.44 5.18 8.43
CA ILE A 9 -11.07 5.36 7.95
C ILE A 9 -10.83 4.30 6.87
N GLY A 10 -10.33 4.74 5.71
CA GLY A 10 -10.10 3.85 4.58
C GLY A 10 -9.11 2.74 4.94
N PHE A 11 -9.35 1.53 4.43
CA PHE A 11 -8.47 0.38 4.71
C PHE A 11 -7.01 0.66 4.32
N THR A 12 -6.80 1.35 3.19
CA THR A 12 -5.48 1.81 2.75
C THR A 12 -4.79 2.69 3.79
N SER A 13 -5.50 3.61 4.43
CA SER A 13 -4.97 4.45 5.52
C SER A 13 -4.63 3.64 6.76
N LEU A 14 -5.36 2.56 7.06
CA LEU A 14 -5.04 1.67 8.18
C LEU A 14 -3.76 0.84 7.91
N CYS A 15 -3.54 0.46 6.64
CA CYS A 15 -2.34 -0.25 6.21
C CYS A 15 -1.09 0.61 6.15
N THR A 16 -1.19 1.95 6.23
CA THR A 16 0.01 2.79 6.27
C THR A 16 0.78 2.60 7.58
N PRO A 17 2.10 2.82 7.59
CA PRO A 17 2.89 2.78 8.80
C PRO A 17 2.41 3.80 9.85
N ARG A 18 2.53 3.46 11.15
CA ARG A 18 2.25 4.39 12.26
C ARG A 18 2.95 5.75 12.14
N ARG A 19 4.18 5.77 11.64
CA ARG A 19 4.96 7.00 11.39
C ARG A 19 4.34 7.94 10.33
N LEU A 20 3.42 7.44 9.52
CA LEU A 20 2.66 8.18 8.50
C LEU A 20 1.16 8.27 8.86
N GLY A 21 0.80 7.99 10.12
CA GLY A 21 -0.57 8.09 10.58
C GLY A 21 -1.46 6.88 10.33
N GLY A 22 -0.92 5.73 9.95
CA GLY A 22 -1.72 4.50 9.90
C GLY A 22 -1.62 3.65 11.15
N LEU A 23 -2.15 2.44 11.06
CA LEU A 23 -2.08 1.44 12.14
C LEU A 23 -1.06 0.33 11.85
N SER A 24 -0.42 0.36 10.68
CA SER A 24 0.42 -0.73 10.16
C SER A 24 -0.35 -2.05 10.05
N VAL A 25 -1.65 -2.00 9.72
CA VAL A 25 -2.45 -3.21 9.51
C VAL A 25 -1.93 -3.95 8.28
N LEU A 26 -1.76 -5.26 8.41
CA LEU A 26 -1.33 -6.10 7.28
C LEU A 26 -2.43 -6.13 6.22
N ASP A 27 -2.08 -5.76 5.00
CA ASP A 27 -2.93 -5.96 3.82
C ASP A 27 -2.95 -7.46 3.49
N PRO A 28 -4.11 -8.16 3.58
CA PRO A 28 -4.19 -9.60 3.32
C PRO A 28 -3.71 -9.99 1.92
N ALA A 29 -3.95 -9.15 0.91
CA ALA A 29 -3.53 -9.43 -0.45
C ALA A 29 -2.00 -9.37 -0.58
N ILE A 30 -1.37 -8.35 0.01
CA ILE A 30 0.10 -8.25 0.03
C ILE A 30 0.70 -9.39 0.86
N GLN A 31 0.10 -9.70 2.01
CA GLN A 31 0.54 -10.79 2.87
C GLN A 31 0.44 -12.15 2.15
N GLN A 32 -0.61 -12.37 1.36
CA GLN A 32 -0.73 -13.56 0.53
C GLN A 32 0.42 -13.65 -0.48
N GLY A 33 0.79 -12.54 -1.12
CA GLY A 33 1.96 -12.47 -2.02
C GLY A 33 3.28 -12.78 -1.31
N VAL A 34 3.47 -12.27 -0.09
CA VAL A 34 4.66 -12.56 0.74
C VAL A 34 4.80 -14.06 1.02
N LEU A 35 3.72 -14.76 1.32
CA LEU A 35 3.76 -16.21 1.58
C LEU A 35 4.24 -16.99 0.35
N GLN A 36 3.97 -16.49 -0.84
CA GLN A 36 4.42 -17.11 -2.09
C GLN A 36 5.91 -16.93 -2.36
N LEU A 37 6.59 -15.97 -1.72
CA LEU A 37 8.04 -15.77 -1.89
C LEU A 37 8.86 -17.00 -1.53
N ARG A 38 8.38 -17.81 -0.57
CA ARG A 38 9.03 -19.08 -0.20
C ARG A 38 9.20 -20.01 -1.39
N TRP A 39 8.24 -20.04 -2.29
CA TRP A 39 8.26 -20.89 -3.48
C TRP A 39 8.84 -20.15 -4.68
N LEU A 40 8.48 -18.88 -4.84
CA LEU A 40 8.88 -18.05 -5.97
C LEU A 40 10.38 -17.78 -6.01
N LEU A 41 11.01 -17.46 -4.88
CA LEU A 41 12.43 -17.09 -4.86
C LEU A 41 13.35 -18.25 -5.29
N PRO A 42 13.18 -19.49 -4.78
CA PRO A 42 13.89 -20.64 -5.33
C PRO A 42 13.62 -20.83 -6.82
N LEU A 43 12.37 -20.71 -7.28
CA LEU A 43 12.03 -20.88 -8.70
C LEU A 43 12.73 -19.86 -9.62
N LEU A 44 12.94 -18.63 -9.14
CA LEU A 44 13.58 -17.57 -9.91
C LEU A 44 15.11 -17.62 -9.86
N ALA A 45 15.67 -18.17 -8.78
CA ALA A 45 17.12 -18.32 -8.61
C ALA A 45 17.73 -19.32 -9.59
N LEU A 46 16.92 -20.25 -10.11
CA LEU A 46 17.38 -21.30 -11.00
C LEU A 46 17.39 -20.76 -12.44
N SER A 47 18.59 -20.65 -12.99
CA SER A 47 18.78 -20.49 -14.43
C SER A 47 18.98 -21.88 -15.02
N LEU A 48 17.89 -22.60 -15.27
CA LEU A 48 17.99 -23.96 -15.82
C LEU A 48 18.20 -23.92 -17.32
N GLN A 49 19.26 -24.59 -17.76
CA GLN A 49 19.38 -25.06 -19.12
C GLN A 49 18.75 -26.45 -19.21
N PRO A 50 17.80 -26.71 -20.12
CA PRO A 50 17.05 -27.97 -20.19
C PRO A 50 17.85 -29.17 -20.75
N GLN A 51 19.16 -29.25 -20.47
CA GLN A 51 20.07 -30.19 -21.13
C GLN A 51 20.16 -31.57 -20.44
N SER A 52 19.72 -31.75 -19.19
CA SER A 52 19.77 -33.06 -18.54
C SER A 52 18.68 -33.27 -17.49
N GLY A 53 18.00 -34.43 -17.55
CA GLY A 53 16.97 -34.86 -16.58
C GLY A 53 17.48 -35.03 -15.13
N THR A 54 18.77 -34.82 -14.89
CA THR A 54 19.46 -34.86 -13.59
C THR A 54 19.71 -33.45 -12.99
N SER A 55 19.37 -32.37 -13.68
CA SER A 55 19.66 -31.00 -13.22
C SER A 55 18.93 -30.60 -11.91
N TRP A 56 17.80 -31.24 -11.62
CA TRP A 56 16.99 -30.99 -10.42
C TRP A 56 17.66 -31.47 -9.12
N THR A 57 18.52 -32.49 -9.20
CA THR A 57 19.20 -33.06 -8.03
C THR A 57 20.48 -32.32 -7.67
N GLU A 58 21.12 -31.64 -8.62
CA GLU A 58 22.35 -30.86 -8.40
C GLU A 58 22.08 -29.43 -7.93
N SER A 59 20.94 -28.87 -8.33
CA SER A 59 20.51 -27.54 -7.88
C SER A 59 19.95 -27.63 -6.45
N GLY A 60 20.13 -26.58 -5.63
CA GLY A 60 19.70 -26.51 -4.22
C GLY A 60 18.18 -26.70 -3.95
N ILE A 61 17.43 -27.12 -4.96
CA ILE A 61 16.03 -27.55 -4.93
C ILE A 61 15.89 -28.98 -4.38
N GLY A 62 16.94 -29.81 -4.44
CA GLY A 62 16.89 -31.22 -4.01
C GLY A 62 16.43 -31.44 -2.56
N TYR A 63 16.50 -30.41 -1.71
CA TYR A 63 15.99 -30.43 -0.34
C TYR A 63 14.45 -30.29 -0.24
N SER A 64 13.74 -30.09 -1.35
CA SER A 64 12.28 -29.99 -1.41
C SER A 64 11.70 -30.97 -2.42
N PHE A 65 10.77 -31.81 -1.98
CA PHE A 65 10.02 -32.69 -2.88
C PHE A 65 9.03 -31.92 -3.80
N VAL A 66 8.57 -30.74 -3.36
CA VAL A 66 7.49 -30.00 -4.03
C VAL A 66 8.01 -29.14 -5.18
N LEU A 67 9.15 -28.48 -5.00
CA LEU A 67 9.67 -27.53 -6.00
C LEU A 67 9.98 -28.18 -7.36
N PRO A 68 10.67 -29.33 -7.46
CA PRO A 68 10.95 -29.96 -8.76
C PRO A 68 9.65 -30.33 -9.49
N ARG A 69 8.68 -30.91 -8.78
CA ARG A 69 7.36 -31.26 -9.33
C ARG A 69 6.59 -30.05 -9.85
N LEU A 70 6.70 -28.93 -9.14
CA LEU A 70 6.08 -27.68 -9.54
C LEU A 70 6.72 -27.15 -10.83
N VAL A 71 8.05 -27.21 -10.97
CA VAL A 71 8.71 -26.77 -12.20
C VAL A 71 8.41 -27.72 -13.36
N ASP A 72 8.44 -29.05 -13.16
CA ASP A 72 8.07 -30.02 -14.19
C ASP A 72 6.65 -29.76 -14.73
N PHE A 73 5.69 -29.54 -13.82
CA PHE A 73 4.32 -29.20 -14.19
C PHE A 73 4.23 -27.86 -14.93
N PHE A 74 5.02 -26.87 -14.54
CA PHE A 74 5.09 -25.58 -15.23
C PHE A 74 5.65 -25.72 -16.65
N LEU A 75 6.76 -26.44 -16.81
CA LEU A 75 7.44 -26.67 -18.08
C LEU A 75 6.56 -27.48 -19.04
N TYR A 76 5.86 -28.50 -18.54
CA TYR A 76 4.90 -29.29 -19.31
C TYR A 76 3.85 -28.41 -20.00
N HIS A 77 3.39 -27.34 -19.34
CA HIS A 77 2.42 -26.40 -19.91
C HIS A 77 3.05 -25.26 -20.72
N CYS A 78 4.35 -25.01 -20.57
CA CYS A 78 5.07 -23.96 -21.29
C CYS A 78 5.60 -24.42 -22.66
N LEU A 79 6.05 -25.66 -22.77
CA LEU A 79 6.70 -26.18 -23.98
C LEU A 79 5.66 -26.65 -25.00
N PRO A 80 5.68 -26.15 -26.24
CA PRO A 80 4.82 -26.66 -27.31
C PRO A 80 5.41 -27.98 -27.84
N ASN A 81 4.61 -29.05 -27.77
CA ASN A 81 4.91 -30.45 -28.11
C ASN A 81 5.66 -31.24 -27.03
N HIS A 82 5.05 -32.35 -26.61
CA HIS A 82 5.50 -33.33 -25.60
C HIS A 82 6.81 -34.09 -25.95
N GLY A 83 7.77 -33.48 -26.64
CA GLY A 83 9.01 -34.16 -27.04
C GLY A 83 10.01 -33.36 -27.88
N SER A 84 9.80 -32.05 -28.14
CA SER A 84 10.77 -31.21 -28.83
C SER A 84 11.31 -30.16 -27.86
N THR A 85 12.42 -30.50 -27.20
CA THR A 85 13.22 -29.54 -26.44
C THR A 85 13.81 -28.53 -27.42
N SER A 86 13.17 -27.38 -27.62
CA SER A 86 13.91 -26.23 -28.14
C SER A 86 14.94 -25.86 -27.06
N PRO A 87 16.25 -25.86 -27.36
CA PRO A 87 17.30 -25.71 -26.34
C PRO A 87 17.33 -24.31 -25.70
N ASP A 88 16.63 -23.33 -26.27
CA ASP A 88 16.65 -21.93 -25.86
C ASP A 88 15.29 -21.50 -25.27
N TYR A 89 14.94 -21.96 -24.07
CA TYR A 89 13.74 -21.51 -23.36
C TYR A 89 14.02 -21.21 -21.89
N ASP A 90 13.80 -19.96 -21.48
CA ASP A 90 13.85 -19.55 -20.08
C ASP A 90 12.42 -19.46 -19.51
N TYR A 91 12.06 -20.43 -18.66
CA TYR A 91 10.74 -20.49 -18.05
C TYR A 91 10.45 -19.33 -17.08
N ARG A 92 11.46 -18.57 -16.66
CA ARG A 92 11.28 -17.39 -15.80
C ARG A 92 10.60 -16.24 -16.55
N ILE A 93 10.70 -16.21 -17.89
CA ILE A 93 10.07 -15.19 -18.74
C ILE A 93 8.52 -15.18 -18.59
N PRO A 94 7.79 -16.30 -18.69
CA PRO A 94 6.34 -16.31 -18.43
C PRO A 94 5.94 -16.00 -16.98
N LEU A 95 6.81 -16.21 -15.98
CA LEU A 95 6.54 -15.76 -14.61
C LEU A 95 6.50 -14.22 -14.56
N LEU A 96 7.43 -13.58 -15.26
CA LEU A 96 7.53 -12.13 -15.39
C LEU A 96 6.38 -11.55 -16.22
N PHE A 97 6.13 -12.05 -17.43
CA PHE A 97 5.22 -11.41 -18.39
C PHE A 97 3.87 -12.14 -18.47
N ALA A 98 2.81 -11.47 -18.02
CA ALA A 98 1.49 -12.09 -17.85
C ALA A 98 0.90 -12.67 -19.15
N HIS A 99 1.17 -12.04 -20.29
CA HIS A 99 0.67 -12.50 -21.58
C HIS A 99 1.29 -13.81 -22.06
N LEU A 100 2.48 -14.16 -21.57
CA LEU A 100 3.20 -15.40 -21.92
C LEU A 100 2.81 -16.60 -21.06
N ARG A 101 2.04 -16.42 -19.97
CA ARG A 101 1.66 -17.52 -19.05
C ARG A 101 0.83 -18.59 -19.76
N PRO A 102 1.03 -19.89 -19.53
CA PRO A 102 0.19 -20.93 -20.12
C PRO A 102 -1.29 -20.76 -19.74
N LYS A 103 -2.22 -20.89 -20.69
CA LYS A 103 -3.67 -20.71 -20.42
C LYS A 103 -4.19 -21.65 -19.33
N ALA A 104 -3.72 -22.90 -19.33
CA ALA A 104 -4.08 -23.93 -18.34
C ALA A 104 -3.73 -23.52 -16.90
N LEU A 105 -2.73 -22.66 -16.71
CA LEU A 105 -2.27 -22.22 -15.38
C LEU A 105 -2.91 -20.91 -14.92
N ARG A 106 -3.73 -20.26 -15.75
CA ARG A 106 -4.41 -18.99 -15.41
C ARG A 106 -5.73 -19.20 -14.66
N HIS A 107 -6.20 -20.44 -14.53
CA HIS A 107 -7.46 -20.77 -13.87
C HIS A 107 -7.43 -20.48 -12.37
N ILE A 108 -8.62 -20.33 -11.77
CA ILE A 108 -8.77 -20.02 -10.33
C ILE A 108 -8.19 -21.10 -9.42
N ASP A 109 -8.28 -22.35 -9.85
CA ASP A 109 -7.83 -23.51 -9.08
C ASP A 109 -6.36 -23.86 -9.33
N SER A 110 -5.65 -23.09 -10.16
CA SER A 110 -4.24 -23.37 -10.44
C SER A 110 -3.36 -22.98 -9.25
N SER A 111 -2.47 -23.90 -8.87
CA SER A 111 -1.40 -23.65 -7.90
C SER A 111 -0.51 -22.46 -8.27
N PHE A 112 -0.44 -22.10 -9.56
CA PHE A 112 0.36 -20.98 -10.06
C PHE A 112 -0.33 -19.63 -9.95
N ARG A 113 -1.66 -19.59 -9.75
CA ARG A 113 -2.40 -18.33 -9.67
C ARG A 113 -1.84 -17.39 -8.60
N LEU A 114 -1.53 -17.93 -7.42
CA LEU A 114 -0.99 -17.15 -6.31
C LEU A 114 0.46 -16.71 -6.58
N LEU A 115 1.26 -17.54 -7.25
CA LEU A 115 2.63 -17.19 -7.67
C LEU A 115 2.60 -16.04 -8.70
N PHE A 116 1.73 -16.14 -9.68
CA PHE A 116 1.50 -15.09 -10.68
C PHE A 116 1.00 -13.80 -10.05
N PHE A 117 0.03 -13.90 -9.13
CA PHE A 117 -0.45 -12.75 -8.38
C PHE A 117 0.67 -12.08 -7.59
N ALA A 118 1.53 -12.86 -6.93
CA ALA A 118 2.66 -12.33 -6.18
C ALA A 118 3.67 -11.59 -7.08
N MET A 119 3.91 -12.11 -8.29
CA MET A 119 4.77 -11.46 -9.30
C MET A 119 4.16 -10.15 -9.83
N ASP A 120 2.86 -10.14 -10.10
CA ASP A 120 2.18 -8.98 -10.70
C ASP A 120 2.05 -7.78 -9.75
N MET A 121 2.08 -8.03 -8.43
CA MET A 121 2.03 -6.98 -7.41
C MET A 121 3.33 -6.15 -7.33
N LEU A 122 4.43 -6.66 -7.87
CA LEU A 122 5.74 -6.01 -7.82
C LEU A 122 5.88 -4.90 -8.87
N PRO A 123 6.62 -3.82 -8.56
CA PRO A 123 6.95 -2.80 -9.54
C PRO A 123 7.82 -3.39 -10.66
N ARG A 124 7.69 -2.82 -11.87
CA ARG A 124 8.44 -3.23 -13.08
C ARG A 124 9.39 -2.10 -13.54
N PRO A 125 10.53 -1.88 -12.84
CA PRO A 125 11.48 -0.81 -13.17
C PRO A 125 12.37 -1.20 -14.35
N PHE A 126 11.76 -1.40 -15.52
CA PHE A 126 12.47 -1.95 -16.69
C PHE A 126 13.12 -0.90 -17.59
N GLU A 127 13.03 0.39 -17.28
CA GLU A 127 13.52 1.48 -18.14
C GLU A 127 15.01 1.33 -18.45
N ASP A 128 15.82 1.02 -17.45
CA ASP A 128 17.28 0.92 -17.61
C ASP A 128 17.80 -0.46 -17.94
N VAL A 129 16.93 -1.48 -17.97
CA VAL A 129 17.33 -2.87 -18.21
C VAL A 129 17.94 -3.02 -19.59
N VAL A 130 19.01 -3.80 -19.67
CA VAL A 130 19.64 -4.18 -20.94
C VAL A 130 19.43 -5.66 -21.17
N ILE A 131 18.71 -5.99 -22.24
CA ILE A 131 18.42 -7.38 -22.62
C ILE A 131 19.13 -7.75 -23.92
N ASN A 132 19.29 -9.05 -24.17
CA ASN A 132 19.79 -9.54 -25.46
C ASN A 132 18.67 -9.59 -26.52
N SER A 133 19.07 -9.62 -27.78
CA SER A 133 18.17 -9.59 -28.94
C SER A 133 17.20 -10.78 -28.96
N ARG A 134 17.65 -11.98 -28.57
CA ARG A 134 16.81 -13.19 -28.51
C ARG A 134 15.70 -13.09 -27.46
N THR A 135 16.02 -12.62 -26.26
CA THR A 135 15.02 -12.39 -25.19
C THR A 135 13.98 -11.37 -25.65
N ALA A 136 14.43 -10.29 -26.31
CA ALA A 136 13.55 -9.27 -26.84
C ALA A 136 12.53 -9.83 -27.85
N MET A 137 12.95 -10.76 -28.72
CA MET A 137 12.08 -11.39 -29.72
C MET A 137 10.95 -12.23 -29.13
N CYS A 138 11.13 -12.74 -27.90
CA CYS A 138 10.13 -13.56 -27.21
C CYS A 138 9.08 -12.74 -26.46
N LEU A 139 9.32 -11.45 -26.24
CA LEU A 139 8.40 -10.59 -25.48
C LEU A 139 7.14 -10.26 -26.30
N PRO A 140 5.97 -10.16 -25.65
CA PRO A 140 4.76 -9.64 -26.28
C PRO A 140 4.94 -8.18 -26.72
N LEU A 141 4.32 -7.80 -27.83
CA LEU A 141 4.38 -6.43 -28.34
C LEU A 141 3.84 -5.41 -27.34
N SER A 142 2.85 -5.76 -26.51
CA SER A 142 2.37 -4.87 -25.43
C SER A 142 3.38 -4.66 -24.32
N ASP A 143 4.24 -5.65 -24.06
CA ASP A 143 5.27 -5.54 -23.04
C ASP A 143 6.51 -4.80 -23.54
N ALA A 144 6.75 -4.82 -24.86
CA ALA A 144 7.80 -4.05 -25.53
C ALA A 144 7.41 -2.58 -25.84
N SER A 145 6.13 -2.22 -25.72
CA SER A 145 5.62 -0.88 -26.04
C SER A 145 5.06 -0.16 -24.81
N LEU A 146 5.06 1.18 -24.85
CA LEU A 146 4.42 2.03 -23.87
C LEU A 146 2.91 2.12 -24.16
N PRO A 147 2.06 2.10 -23.11
CA PRO A 147 0.63 2.30 -23.29
C PRO A 147 0.37 3.72 -23.81
N SER A 148 -0.22 3.84 -25.00
CA SER A 148 -0.69 5.10 -25.57
C SER A 148 -2.18 5.26 -25.29
N ASN A 149 -2.58 6.42 -24.74
CA ASN A 149 -3.99 6.71 -24.45
C ASN A 149 -4.82 6.95 -25.72
N ASP A 150 -4.19 7.43 -26.80
CA ASP A 150 -4.88 7.84 -28.02
C ASP A 150 -5.11 6.68 -28.99
N THR A 151 -4.22 5.68 -29.00
CA THR A 151 -4.34 4.49 -29.87
C THR A 151 -3.96 3.22 -29.12
N PRO A 152 -4.86 2.63 -28.31
CA PRO A 152 -4.58 1.38 -27.63
C PRO A 152 -4.36 0.24 -28.64
N LEU A 153 -3.35 -0.59 -28.38
CA LEU A 153 -3.10 -1.80 -29.16
C LEU A 153 -4.31 -2.74 -29.06
N SER A 154 -4.69 -3.34 -30.18
CA SER A 154 -5.72 -4.38 -30.18
C SER A 154 -5.27 -5.56 -29.30
N LYS A 155 -6.19 -6.22 -28.59
CA LYS A 155 -5.87 -7.37 -27.73
C LYS A 155 -5.10 -8.47 -28.47
N THR A 156 -5.41 -8.67 -29.75
CA THR A 156 -4.72 -9.65 -30.59
C THR A 156 -3.31 -9.21 -30.94
N THR A 157 -3.09 -7.93 -31.28
CA THR A 157 -1.74 -7.41 -31.56
C THR A 157 -0.87 -7.39 -30.30
N ALA A 158 -1.45 -7.06 -29.15
CA ALA A 158 -0.75 -6.98 -27.87
C ALA A 158 -0.02 -8.29 -27.48
N ILE A 159 -0.65 -9.44 -27.75
CA ILE A 159 -0.15 -10.77 -27.34
C ILE A 159 0.88 -11.32 -28.32
N LEU A 160 0.99 -10.79 -29.55
CA LEU A 160 1.94 -11.29 -30.53
C LEU A 160 3.38 -11.11 -30.03
N PRO A 161 4.28 -12.09 -30.26
CA PRO A 161 5.67 -11.94 -29.91
C PRO A 161 6.35 -10.92 -30.83
N ALA A 162 7.35 -10.21 -30.31
CA ALA A 162 8.10 -9.21 -31.05
C ALA A 162 8.76 -9.77 -32.33
N SER A 163 9.08 -11.06 -32.36
CA SER A 163 9.58 -11.78 -33.55
C SER A 163 8.67 -11.71 -34.78
N THR A 164 7.38 -11.40 -34.59
CA THR A 164 6.42 -11.21 -35.71
C THR A 164 6.61 -9.89 -36.45
N ALA A 165 7.18 -8.87 -35.80
CA ALA A 165 7.40 -7.53 -36.34
C ALA A 165 8.88 -7.18 -36.50
N TYR A 166 9.76 -7.81 -35.71
CA TYR A 166 11.19 -7.57 -35.69
C TYR A 166 11.99 -8.85 -36.01
N ILE A 167 13.23 -8.67 -36.43
CA ILE A 167 14.19 -9.74 -36.72
C ILE A 167 15.56 -9.35 -36.18
N ILE A 168 16.39 -10.34 -35.86
CA ILE A 168 17.78 -10.12 -35.46
C ILE A 168 18.61 -9.97 -36.73
N ASP A 169 19.35 -8.88 -36.84
CA ASP A 169 20.23 -8.62 -37.97
C ASP A 169 21.49 -9.50 -37.86
N ALA A 170 21.73 -10.33 -38.87
CA ALA A 170 22.82 -11.30 -38.86
C ALA A 170 24.20 -10.63 -38.91
N THR A 171 24.29 -9.40 -39.43
CA THR A 171 25.56 -8.66 -39.59
C THR A 171 25.96 -7.88 -38.34
N HIS A 172 24.98 -7.38 -37.58
CA HIS A 172 25.21 -6.47 -36.46
C HIS A 172 24.77 -7.04 -35.10
N GLY A 173 24.04 -8.16 -35.06
CA GLY A 173 23.51 -8.78 -33.85
C GLY A 173 22.39 -8.00 -33.15
N GLY A 174 22.13 -6.76 -33.60
CA GLY A 174 21.04 -5.92 -33.16
C GLY A 174 19.70 -6.36 -33.73
N THR A 175 18.61 -5.90 -33.13
CA THR A 175 17.28 -6.11 -33.68
C THR A 175 17.02 -5.09 -34.80
N ARG A 176 16.11 -5.39 -35.72
CA ARG A 176 15.60 -4.44 -36.73
C ARG A 176 14.16 -4.76 -37.08
N SER A 177 13.44 -3.78 -37.62
CA SER A 177 12.10 -4.03 -38.16
C SER A 177 12.18 -5.02 -39.32
N ARG A 178 11.22 -5.94 -39.39
CA ARG A 178 11.02 -6.76 -40.60
C ARG A 178 10.56 -5.88 -41.75
N LEU A 179 11.03 -6.21 -42.94
CA LEU A 179 10.52 -5.68 -44.20
C LEU A 179 9.16 -6.30 -44.51
N SER A 180 8.34 -5.62 -45.32
CA SER A 180 6.99 -6.13 -45.67
C SER A 180 6.99 -7.51 -46.31
N THR A 181 8.08 -7.87 -46.99
CA THR A 181 8.35 -9.18 -47.61
C THR A 181 8.77 -10.27 -46.62
N GLU A 182 9.38 -9.90 -45.49
CA GLU A 182 9.89 -10.81 -44.46
C GLU A 182 8.82 -11.20 -43.43
N ILE A 183 7.64 -10.56 -43.47
CA ILE A 183 6.54 -10.82 -42.55
C ILE A 183 5.67 -11.96 -43.11
N SER A 184 5.96 -13.18 -42.66
CA SER A 184 5.16 -14.37 -42.98
C SER A 184 4.02 -14.60 -41.97
N SER A 185 4.27 -14.34 -40.68
CA SER A 185 3.34 -14.59 -39.59
C SER A 185 2.51 -13.36 -39.26
N PHE A 186 1.18 -13.51 -39.25
CA PHE A 186 0.20 -12.46 -38.93
C PHE A 186 0.41 -11.13 -39.68
N PRO A 187 0.51 -11.14 -41.02
CA PRO A 187 1.01 -10.02 -41.81
C PRO A 187 0.21 -8.72 -41.63
N ARG A 188 -1.12 -8.80 -41.52
CA ARG A 188 -1.97 -7.62 -41.30
C ARG A 188 -1.69 -6.95 -39.96
N LEU A 189 -1.50 -7.74 -38.90
CA LEU A 189 -1.31 -7.24 -37.54
C LEU A 189 0.10 -6.67 -37.36
N SER A 190 1.13 -7.36 -37.84
CA SER A 190 2.51 -6.91 -37.75
C SER A 190 2.76 -5.64 -38.56
N ARG A 191 2.25 -5.56 -39.80
CA ARG A 191 2.37 -4.34 -40.63
C ARG A 191 1.64 -3.16 -40.00
N ARG A 192 0.45 -3.38 -39.45
CA ARG A 192 -0.29 -2.33 -38.75
C ARG A 192 0.49 -1.84 -37.53
N PHE A 193 1.03 -2.74 -36.72
CA PHE A 193 1.85 -2.39 -35.57
C PHE A 193 3.06 -1.55 -35.98
N LEU A 194 3.84 -1.99 -36.95
CA LEU A 194 5.01 -1.24 -37.44
C LEU A 194 4.63 0.15 -37.97
N LYS A 195 3.51 0.26 -38.68
CA LYS A 195 2.98 1.56 -39.13
C LYS A 195 2.65 2.49 -37.95
N LEU A 196 2.05 1.97 -36.88
CA LEU A 196 1.75 2.76 -35.67
C LEU A 196 3.04 3.23 -34.96
N VAL A 197 4.08 2.39 -34.95
CA VAL A 197 5.40 2.77 -34.39
C VAL A 197 6.06 3.84 -35.26
N GLN A 198 6.05 3.68 -36.59
CA GLN A 198 6.61 4.67 -37.53
C GLN A 198 5.91 6.04 -37.45
N LEU A 199 4.59 6.05 -37.23
CA LEU A 199 3.81 7.27 -37.05
C LEU A 199 3.94 7.89 -35.64
N GLY A 200 4.75 7.30 -34.74
CA GLY A 200 4.93 7.78 -33.36
C GLY A 200 3.71 7.59 -32.46
N GLN A 201 2.68 6.87 -32.91
CA GLN A 201 1.45 6.62 -32.14
C GLN A 201 1.65 5.55 -31.06
N VAL A 202 2.62 4.65 -31.28
CA VAL A 202 3.06 3.64 -30.31
C VAL A 202 4.55 3.82 -30.08
N LEU A 203 4.94 4.13 -28.84
CA LEU A 203 6.34 4.26 -28.45
C LEU A 203 6.84 2.92 -27.91
N LEU A 204 8.08 2.56 -28.26
CA LEU A 204 8.74 1.38 -27.71
C LEU A 204 9.36 1.71 -26.35
N LYS A 205 9.43 0.73 -25.45
CA LYS A 205 10.08 0.91 -24.16
C LYS A 205 11.60 1.07 -24.31
N PRO A 206 12.27 1.85 -23.44
CA PRO A 206 13.69 2.11 -23.55
C PRO A 206 14.56 0.85 -23.60
N PHE A 207 14.28 -0.17 -22.77
CA PHE A 207 15.04 -1.43 -22.80
C PHE A 207 14.95 -2.16 -24.14
N PHE A 208 13.83 -2.05 -24.86
CA PHE A 208 13.66 -2.67 -26.18
C PHE A 208 14.43 -1.88 -27.24
N LEU A 209 14.40 -0.55 -27.16
CA LEU A 209 15.16 0.33 -28.05
C LEU A 209 16.68 0.06 -28.00
N LYS A 210 17.22 -0.22 -26.80
CA LYS A 210 18.64 -0.57 -26.61
C LYS A 210 19.08 -1.82 -27.39
N THR A 211 18.15 -2.64 -27.86
CA THR A 211 18.46 -3.82 -28.70
C THR A 211 18.75 -3.46 -30.16
N PHE A 212 18.37 -2.27 -30.63
CA PHE A 212 18.67 -1.80 -31.99
C PHE A 212 20.14 -1.39 -32.16
N THR A 213 20.80 -0.93 -31.10
CA THR A 213 22.13 -0.30 -31.18
C THR A 213 23.29 -1.22 -30.78
N ARG A 214 23.02 -2.42 -30.23
CA ARG A 214 24.06 -3.22 -29.56
C ARG A 214 24.71 -4.26 -30.48
N GLN A 215 26.03 -4.14 -30.64
CA GLN A 215 26.95 -5.24 -30.96
C GLN A 215 27.22 -6.03 -29.67
N THR A 216 26.96 -7.34 -29.67
CA THR A 216 27.05 -8.20 -28.49
C THR A 216 28.51 -8.46 -28.08
N SER A 217 29.03 -7.74 -27.08
CA SER A 217 30.13 -8.22 -26.26
C SER A 217 29.59 -8.92 -25.00
N ALA A 218 29.90 -10.22 -24.90
CA ALA A 218 29.90 -11.05 -23.69
C ALA A 218 28.57 -11.42 -22.99
N GLY A 219 27.51 -11.75 -23.74
CA GLY A 219 26.35 -12.45 -23.19
C GLY A 219 26.07 -13.72 -23.99
N SER A 220 25.71 -14.82 -23.34
CA SER A 220 25.30 -16.05 -24.03
C SER A 220 24.20 -15.77 -25.05
N ASP A 221 24.24 -16.43 -26.21
CA ASP A 221 23.23 -16.32 -27.28
C ASP A 221 21.92 -17.06 -26.89
N GLN A 222 21.56 -17.05 -25.61
CA GLN A 222 20.39 -17.76 -25.06
C GLN A 222 19.37 -16.76 -24.50
N ILE A 223 18.12 -17.18 -24.39
CA ILE A 223 17.09 -16.36 -23.73
C ILE A 223 17.44 -16.25 -22.24
N ASP A 224 17.43 -15.05 -21.69
CA ASP A 224 17.80 -14.79 -20.30
C ASP A 224 16.87 -13.77 -19.61
N ALA A 225 16.17 -14.22 -18.58
CA ALA A 225 15.33 -13.40 -17.72
C ALA A 225 16.10 -12.66 -16.62
N SER A 226 17.37 -13.00 -16.36
CA SER A 226 18.15 -12.49 -15.22
C SER A 226 18.21 -10.95 -15.18
N PRO A 227 18.39 -10.21 -16.29
CA PRO A 227 18.41 -8.74 -16.26
C PRO A 227 17.11 -8.11 -15.71
N PHE A 228 15.95 -8.72 -15.97
CA PHE A 228 14.68 -8.25 -15.42
C PHE A 228 14.55 -8.55 -13.93
N LEU A 229 14.99 -9.75 -13.52
CA LEU A 229 14.94 -10.20 -12.14
C LEU A 229 15.90 -9.39 -11.24
N GLU A 230 17.07 -9.03 -11.75
CA GLU A 230 18.02 -8.14 -11.09
C GLU A 230 17.47 -6.74 -10.90
N ALA A 231 16.82 -6.17 -11.93
CA ALA A 231 16.18 -4.87 -11.82
C ALA A 231 15.04 -4.85 -10.80
N MET A 232 14.31 -5.96 -10.66
CA MET A 232 13.31 -6.15 -9.59
C MET A 232 13.93 -6.49 -8.23
N SER A 233 15.26 -6.56 -8.13
CA SER A 233 16.01 -7.00 -6.94
C SER A 233 15.62 -8.40 -6.44
N LEU A 234 15.05 -9.26 -7.30
CA LEU A 234 14.61 -10.61 -6.94
C LEU A 234 15.78 -11.58 -6.78
N ILE A 235 16.85 -11.38 -7.55
CA ILE A 235 18.09 -12.15 -7.50
C ILE A 235 19.31 -11.20 -7.44
N ILE A 236 20.43 -11.68 -6.91
CA ILE A 236 21.76 -11.08 -7.03
C ILE A 236 22.52 -11.90 -8.05
N CYS A 237 23.20 -11.21 -8.97
CA CYS A 237 24.06 -11.82 -9.97
C CYS A 237 25.21 -12.63 -9.31
N PRO A 238 25.32 -13.97 -9.54
CA PRO A 238 24.26 -14.88 -9.97
C PRO A 238 23.61 -15.67 -8.80
N ALA A 239 22.28 -15.81 -8.88
CA ALA A 239 21.42 -16.77 -8.18
C ALA A 239 21.13 -16.64 -6.67
N VAL A 240 21.42 -15.52 -5.98
CA VAL A 240 21.02 -15.36 -4.55
C VAL A 240 19.75 -14.50 -4.42
N PRO A 241 18.64 -15.03 -3.86
CA PRO A 241 17.47 -14.21 -3.58
C PRO A 241 17.77 -13.05 -2.63
N LYS A 242 17.42 -11.82 -3.00
CA LYS A 242 17.62 -10.63 -2.16
C LYS A 242 16.35 -10.14 -1.47
N VAL A 243 15.17 -10.41 -2.05
CA VAL A 243 13.92 -9.86 -1.52
C VAL A 243 13.52 -10.56 -0.22
N THR A 244 13.40 -9.75 0.83
CA THR A 244 12.79 -10.18 2.10
C THR A 244 11.30 -9.89 2.11
N SER A 245 10.56 -10.55 3.01
CA SER A 245 9.13 -10.27 3.24
C SER A 245 8.86 -8.79 3.56
N LYS A 246 9.79 -8.10 4.24
CA LYS A 246 9.69 -6.67 4.56
C LYS A 246 9.86 -5.81 3.31
N MET A 247 10.85 -6.11 2.48
CA MET A 247 11.11 -5.39 1.22
C MET A 247 9.93 -5.55 0.25
N TYR A 248 9.41 -6.77 0.08
CA TYR A 248 8.24 -7.03 -0.76
C TYR A 248 7.03 -6.19 -0.36
N ARG A 249 6.70 -6.14 0.94
CA ARG A 249 5.59 -5.31 1.43
C ARG A 249 5.80 -3.83 1.13
N GLN A 250 7.02 -3.32 1.28
CA GLN A 250 7.33 -1.91 0.98
C GLN A 250 7.15 -1.59 -0.50
N LEU A 251 7.62 -2.47 -1.39
CA LEU A 251 7.47 -2.32 -2.84
C LEU A 251 6.00 -2.37 -3.28
N CYS A 252 5.20 -3.28 -2.72
CA CYS A 252 3.77 -3.37 -3.04
C CYS A 252 2.94 -2.20 -2.50
N LEU A 253 3.39 -1.58 -1.40
CA LEU A 253 2.73 -0.40 -0.83
C LEU A 253 3.10 0.89 -1.57
N SER A 254 4.31 0.98 -2.13
CA SER A 254 4.71 2.16 -2.91
C SER A 254 4.04 2.22 -4.29
N THR A 255 3.75 1.07 -4.91
CA THR A 255 3.03 1.00 -6.20
C THR A 255 1.56 1.40 -6.07
N LYS A 256 0.93 1.14 -4.92
CA LYS A 256 -0.40 1.67 -4.60
C LYS A 256 -0.28 3.17 -4.31
N LYS A 257 -0.29 4.01 -5.37
CA LYS A 257 -0.30 5.48 -5.27
C LYS A 257 -1.16 5.92 -4.09
N LEU A 258 -0.52 6.39 -3.02
CA LEU A 258 -1.21 6.87 -1.84
C LEU A 258 -1.80 8.24 -2.18
N THR A 259 -2.99 8.25 -2.76
CA THR A 259 -3.78 9.47 -2.96
C THR A 259 -4.37 9.90 -1.61
N THR A 260 -3.51 10.25 -0.66
CA THR A 260 -3.94 10.98 0.54
C THR A 260 -3.71 12.45 0.25
N THR A 261 -4.73 13.11 -0.26
CA THR A 261 -4.80 14.55 -0.62
C THR A 261 -4.89 15.48 0.59
N HIS A 262 -4.50 15.03 1.78
CA HIS A 262 -4.46 15.86 2.98
C HIS A 262 -3.02 15.97 3.47
N PRO A 263 -2.56 17.17 3.88
CA PRO A 263 -1.26 17.32 4.49
C PRO A 263 -1.23 16.43 5.73
N SER A 264 -0.53 15.30 5.62
CA SER A 264 -0.28 14.42 6.75
C SER A 264 0.53 15.20 7.76
N LEU A 265 0.20 15.05 9.04
CA LEU A 265 1.07 15.47 10.13
C LEU A 265 2.51 14.98 9.88
N PRO A 266 3.53 15.75 10.29
CA PRO A 266 4.91 15.33 10.21
C PRO A 266 5.14 14.00 10.93
N VAL A 267 6.15 13.25 10.48
CA VAL A 267 6.54 11.96 11.08
C VAL A 267 6.78 12.08 12.59
N LYS A 268 7.37 13.21 13.04
CA LYS A 268 7.62 13.49 14.46
C LYS A 268 6.32 13.57 15.26
N SER A 269 5.33 14.31 14.77
CA SER A 269 4.01 14.47 15.40
C SER A 269 3.26 13.15 15.48
N TRP A 270 3.33 12.30 14.45
CA TRP A 270 2.75 10.96 14.53
C TRP A 270 3.42 10.07 15.58
N LYS A 271 4.76 10.09 15.67
CA LYS A 271 5.46 9.37 16.73
C LYS A 271 5.03 9.84 18.12
N GLN A 272 4.93 11.16 18.31
CA GLN A 272 4.44 11.77 19.54
C GLN A 272 3.00 11.34 19.87
N PHE A 273 2.10 11.32 18.88
CA PHE A 273 0.72 10.85 19.09
C PHE A 273 0.66 9.41 19.60
N TRP A 274 1.47 8.52 19.04
CA TRP A 274 1.48 7.11 19.43
C TRP A 274 2.15 6.87 20.79
N SER A 275 2.99 7.78 21.27
CA SER A 275 3.60 7.70 22.60
C SER A 275 2.70 8.20 23.72
N PHE A 276 1.56 8.84 23.43
CA PHE A 276 0.66 9.33 24.47
C PHE A 276 0.02 8.19 25.26
N GLU A 277 0.07 8.27 26.58
CA GLU A 277 -0.53 7.31 27.52
C GLU A 277 -2.02 7.63 27.74
N ILE A 278 -2.82 7.40 26.70
CA ILE A 278 -4.26 7.65 26.71
C ILE A 278 -5.05 6.37 26.46
N SER A 279 -6.27 6.33 26.99
CA SER A 279 -7.19 5.21 26.76
C SER A 279 -7.41 4.95 25.27
N HIS A 280 -7.63 3.68 24.89
CA HIS A 280 -7.92 3.32 23.50
C HIS A 280 -9.14 4.06 22.93
N LYS A 281 -10.16 4.31 23.76
CA LYS A 281 -11.37 5.04 23.37
C LYS A 281 -11.05 6.51 23.04
N SER A 282 -10.25 7.17 23.86
CA SER A 282 -9.76 8.54 23.61
C SER A 282 -8.90 8.60 22.35
N ARG A 283 -7.95 7.66 22.21
CA ARG A 283 -7.07 7.58 21.05
C ARG A 283 -7.84 7.39 19.76
N ASN A 284 -8.90 6.57 19.75
CA ASN A 284 -9.71 6.35 18.55
C ASN A 284 -10.39 7.63 18.06
N VAL A 285 -10.98 8.41 18.97
CA VAL A 285 -11.66 9.67 18.62
C VAL A 285 -10.63 10.71 18.14
N TRP A 286 -9.51 10.86 18.85
CA TRP A 286 -8.46 11.80 18.46
C TRP A 286 -7.81 11.40 17.12
N PHE A 287 -7.57 10.10 16.91
CA PHE A 287 -7.07 9.59 15.63
C PHE A 287 -8.01 9.93 14.47
N ARG A 288 -9.33 9.78 14.66
CA ARG A 288 -10.34 10.18 13.67
C ARG A 288 -10.37 11.68 13.44
N LEU A 289 -10.16 12.50 14.47
CA LEU A 289 -10.01 13.95 14.35
C LEU A 289 -8.83 14.31 13.44
N LEU A 290 -7.65 13.72 13.68
CA LEU A 290 -6.44 13.96 12.87
C LEU A 290 -6.60 13.53 11.41
N HIS A 291 -7.35 12.45 11.16
CA HIS A 291 -7.70 12.00 9.81
C HIS A 291 -8.87 12.76 9.17
N LYS A 292 -9.49 13.72 9.89
CA LYS A 292 -10.70 14.43 9.46
C LYS A 292 -11.87 13.50 9.12
N LYS A 293 -12.01 12.41 9.88
CA LYS A 293 -13.03 11.35 9.73
C LYS A 293 -13.97 11.25 10.94
N LEU A 294 -14.32 12.39 11.54
CA LEU A 294 -15.39 12.45 12.54
C LEU A 294 -16.77 12.53 11.85
N PRO A 295 -17.82 11.86 12.36
CA PRO A 295 -19.21 11.96 11.91
C PRO A 295 -19.83 13.31 12.28
N CYS A 296 -19.34 14.39 11.69
CA CYS A 296 -19.98 15.70 11.87
C CYS A 296 -21.31 15.72 11.08
N LEU A 297 -22.32 16.46 11.53
CA LEU A 297 -23.62 16.49 10.85
C LEU A 297 -23.52 17.00 9.41
N SER A 298 -22.56 17.87 9.09
CA SER A 298 -22.28 18.27 7.70
C SER A 298 -21.94 17.08 6.79
N ILE A 299 -21.18 16.11 7.30
CA ILE A 299 -20.83 14.88 6.58
C ILE A 299 -22.03 13.93 6.59
N LEU A 300 -22.72 13.78 7.70
CA LEU A 300 -23.87 12.87 7.78
C LEU A 300 -25.03 13.33 6.89
N HIS A 301 -25.29 14.63 6.80
CA HIS A 301 -26.29 15.22 5.90
C HIS A 301 -25.96 14.95 4.43
N SER A 302 -24.69 15.09 4.03
CA SER A 302 -24.30 14.85 2.64
C SER A 302 -24.37 13.38 2.24
N PHE A 303 -24.07 12.45 3.15
CA PHE A 303 -24.11 11.01 2.87
C PHE A 303 -25.49 10.37 3.09
N ILE A 304 -26.30 10.88 4.03
CA ILE A 304 -27.59 10.30 4.42
C ILE A 304 -28.63 11.42 4.69
N PRO A 305 -29.03 12.17 3.66
CA PRO A 305 -29.90 13.35 3.80
C PRO A 305 -31.30 13.01 4.34
N ILE A 306 -31.77 11.77 4.12
CA ILE A 306 -33.10 11.31 4.58
C ILE A 306 -33.18 11.26 6.11
N LYS A 307 -32.08 10.86 6.78
CA LYS A 307 -32.04 10.75 8.25
C LYS A 307 -31.53 12.02 8.92
N PHE A 308 -30.59 12.71 8.27
CA PHE A 308 -30.00 13.95 8.76
C PHE A 308 -30.37 15.06 7.78
N VAL A 309 -31.49 15.74 8.05
CA VAL A 309 -32.09 16.70 7.11
C VAL A 309 -31.31 18.03 7.05
N THR A 310 -30.49 18.32 8.07
CA THR A 310 -29.74 19.57 8.18
C THR A 310 -28.27 19.32 8.52
N SER A 311 -27.39 20.21 8.04
CA SER A 311 -25.98 20.27 8.43
C SER A 311 -25.71 21.16 9.64
N ILE A 312 -26.74 21.78 10.23
CA ILE A 312 -26.64 22.69 11.37
C ILE A 312 -26.41 21.88 12.65
N CYS A 313 -25.60 22.40 13.57
CA CYS A 313 -25.32 21.77 14.85
C CYS A 313 -26.59 21.64 15.71
N SER A 314 -26.90 20.43 16.16
CA SER A 314 -28.06 20.14 17.02
C SER A 314 -27.96 20.72 18.44
N ILE A 315 -26.76 21.11 18.89
CA ILE A 315 -26.52 21.58 20.25
C ILE A 315 -26.70 23.09 20.37
N CYS A 316 -26.14 23.86 19.43
CA CYS A 316 -26.15 25.33 19.49
C CYS A 316 -27.06 25.97 18.44
N CYS A 317 -27.56 25.21 17.46
CA CYS A 317 -28.49 25.64 16.41
C CYS A 317 -28.06 26.87 15.59
N THR A 318 -26.78 27.26 15.61
CA THR A 318 -26.31 28.55 15.08
C THR A 318 -25.34 28.45 13.91
N ALA A 319 -24.61 27.34 13.80
CA ALA A 319 -23.59 27.17 12.77
C ALA A 319 -23.61 25.74 12.18
N VAL A 320 -22.95 25.60 11.02
CA VAL A 320 -22.74 24.31 10.38
C VAL A 320 -21.82 23.44 11.24
N ASP A 321 -22.21 22.18 11.45
CA ASP A 321 -21.43 21.21 12.23
C ASP A 321 -20.31 20.62 11.36
N ASP A 322 -19.25 21.39 11.16
CA ASP A 322 -17.98 20.95 10.58
C ASP A 322 -17.05 20.33 11.65
N LEU A 323 -15.86 19.88 11.26
CA LEU A 323 -14.91 19.23 12.17
C LEU A 323 -14.53 20.10 13.39
N SER A 324 -14.31 21.39 13.14
CA SER A 324 -13.87 22.35 14.16
C SER A 324 -15.03 22.70 15.09
N HIS A 325 -16.22 22.93 14.54
CA HIS A 325 -17.45 23.17 15.30
C HIS A 325 -17.86 21.95 16.13
N PHE A 326 -17.78 20.77 15.54
CA PHE A 326 -18.07 19.51 16.21
C PHE A 326 -17.20 19.32 17.47
N MET A 327 -15.91 19.66 17.41
CA MET A 327 -14.99 19.38 18.50
C MET A 327 -14.80 20.54 19.49
N PHE A 328 -14.69 21.80 19.03
CA PHE A 328 -14.29 22.91 19.89
C PHE A 328 -14.88 24.30 19.59
N LEU A 329 -15.44 24.59 18.41
CA LEU A 329 -16.02 25.93 18.14
C LEU A 329 -17.47 26.09 18.62
N CYS A 330 -18.20 24.98 18.85
CA CYS A 330 -19.55 25.02 19.41
C CYS A 330 -19.53 25.64 20.82
N PRO A 331 -20.32 26.69 21.13
CA PRO A 331 -20.18 27.43 22.39
C PRO A 331 -20.27 26.58 23.67
N PRO A 332 -21.21 25.62 23.80
CA PRO A 332 -21.24 24.73 24.96
C PRO A 332 -20.00 23.84 25.10
N LYS A 333 -19.39 23.43 23.98
CA LYS A 333 -18.15 22.62 23.97
C LYS A 333 -16.93 23.48 24.26
N LEU A 334 -16.90 24.72 23.75
CA LEU A 334 -15.85 25.70 24.03
C LEU A 334 -15.79 26.01 25.52
N LEU A 335 -16.93 26.13 26.20
CA LEU A 335 -16.98 26.32 27.65
C LEU A 335 -16.32 25.17 28.41
N VAL A 336 -16.55 23.91 28.00
CA VAL A 336 -15.89 22.74 28.58
C VAL A 336 -14.36 22.86 28.45
N TRP A 337 -13.88 23.22 27.25
CA TRP A 337 -12.45 23.43 27.02
C TRP A 337 -11.90 24.57 27.87
N GLN A 338 -12.58 25.71 27.94
CA GLN A 338 -12.16 26.86 28.74
C GLN A 338 -12.02 26.51 30.22
N THR A 339 -13.01 25.85 30.82
CA THR A 339 -12.99 25.48 32.24
C THR A 339 -11.87 24.49 32.54
N LEU A 340 -11.75 23.41 31.76
CA LEU A 340 -10.68 22.43 31.99
C LEU A 340 -9.32 23.03 31.70
N TRP A 341 -9.21 23.95 30.74
CA TRP A 341 -7.96 24.62 30.44
C TRP A 341 -7.48 25.46 31.62
N SER A 342 -8.39 26.26 32.20
CA SER A 342 -8.07 27.06 33.40
C SER A 342 -7.73 26.21 34.61
N ASP A 343 -8.25 24.99 34.70
CA ASP A 343 -7.93 24.09 35.81
C ASP A 343 -6.50 23.55 35.72
N TYR A 344 -6.07 23.12 34.53
CA TYR A 344 -4.88 22.26 34.36
C TYR A 344 -3.66 22.90 33.69
N PHE A 345 -3.79 24.04 32.99
CA PHE A 345 -2.67 24.66 32.25
C PHE A 345 -2.36 26.08 32.74
N ASP A 346 -1.08 26.47 32.66
CA ASP A 346 -0.62 27.83 33.00
C ASP A 346 -0.78 28.83 31.84
N LEU A 347 -0.91 28.33 30.61
CA LEU A 347 -1.06 29.16 29.41
C LEU A 347 -2.47 29.78 29.34
N ASN A 348 -2.59 31.03 28.90
CA ASN A 348 -3.90 31.64 28.66
C ASN A 348 -4.67 30.91 27.55
N PHE A 349 -5.97 30.70 27.77
CA PHE A 349 -6.83 30.04 26.80
C PHE A 349 -6.99 30.89 25.53
N SER A 350 -6.78 30.27 24.37
CA SER A 350 -7.13 30.84 23.07
C SER A 350 -7.71 29.75 22.18
N LYS A 351 -8.63 30.13 21.28
CA LYS A 351 -9.18 29.20 20.29
C LYS A 351 -8.08 28.66 19.36
N GLN A 352 -7.09 29.49 19.04
CA GLN A 352 -5.96 29.09 18.19
C GLN A 352 -5.05 28.08 18.89
N THR A 353 -4.70 28.31 20.16
CA THR A 353 -3.84 27.39 20.92
C THR A 353 -4.52 26.05 21.15
N LEU A 354 -5.85 26.04 21.34
CA LEU A 354 -6.64 24.81 21.38
C LEU A 354 -6.62 24.06 20.04
N GLN A 355 -6.80 24.78 18.93
CA GLN A 355 -6.77 24.19 17.59
C GLN A 355 -5.40 23.58 17.28
N ASP A 356 -4.32 24.28 17.58
CA ASP A 356 -2.95 23.81 17.36
C ASP A 356 -2.64 22.59 18.26
N ALA A 357 -3.10 22.59 19.51
CA ALA A 357 -2.96 21.44 20.39
C ALA A 357 -3.72 20.21 19.87
N LEU A 358 -4.94 20.39 19.34
CA LEU A 358 -5.77 19.28 18.86
C LEU A 358 -5.34 18.73 17.49
N LEU A 359 -4.99 19.61 16.56
CA LEU A 359 -4.73 19.26 15.16
C LEU A 359 -3.25 19.14 14.83
N LEU A 360 -2.37 19.89 15.50
CA LEU A 360 -0.91 19.88 15.29
C LEU A 360 -0.13 19.20 16.43
N LEU A 361 -0.81 18.85 17.52
CA LEU A 361 -0.24 18.20 18.72
C LEU A 361 0.75 19.10 19.49
N HIS A 362 0.58 20.42 19.37
CA HIS A 362 1.32 21.42 20.13
C HIS A 362 0.70 21.56 21.53
N LEU A 363 0.97 20.61 22.41
CA LEU A 363 0.36 20.55 23.74
C LEU A 363 1.00 21.57 24.70
N PRO A 364 0.20 22.33 25.48
CA PRO A 364 0.71 23.23 26.51
C PRO A 364 1.26 22.45 27.70
N SER A 365 2.17 23.08 28.47
CA SER A 365 2.64 22.56 29.75
C SER A 365 1.54 22.60 30.80
N THR A 366 1.41 21.52 31.57
CA THR A 366 0.55 21.48 32.75
C THR A 366 1.10 22.35 33.87
N LYS A 367 0.21 22.76 34.78
CA LYS A 367 0.61 23.45 36.01
C LYS A 367 1.51 22.57 36.87
N LYS A 368 2.42 23.17 37.64
CA LYS A 368 3.43 22.46 38.44
C LYS A 368 2.87 21.39 39.39
N TYR A 369 1.66 21.57 39.91
CA TYR A 369 1.02 20.62 40.84
C TYR A 369 0.20 19.51 40.14
N VAL A 370 0.08 19.56 38.81
CA VAL A 370 -0.67 18.59 38.02
C VAL A 370 0.30 17.52 37.53
N THR A 371 0.17 16.32 38.08
CA THR A 371 1.05 15.18 37.77
C THR A 371 0.70 14.48 36.46
N ILE A 372 -0.53 14.64 35.97
CA ILE A 372 -1.00 13.97 34.75
C ILE A 372 -0.50 14.68 33.48
N SER A 373 -0.19 13.91 32.43
CA SER A 373 0.22 14.46 31.14
C SER A 373 -0.85 15.32 30.46
N SER A 374 -0.44 16.36 29.73
CA SER A 374 -1.33 17.17 28.89
C SER A 374 -2.12 16.31 27.89
N ALA A 375 -1.48 15.29 27.32
CA ALA A 375 -2.13 14.41 26.36
C ALA A 375 -3.32 13.65 26.96
N SER A 376 -3.20 13.21 28.23
CA SER A 376 -4.28 12.53 28.95
C SER A 376 -5.46 13.45 29.24
N ILE A 377 -5.20 14.71 29.59
CA ILE A 377 -6.25 15.74 29.78
C ILE A 377 -7.01 15.97 28.48
N PHE A 378 -6.29 16.17 27.36
CA PHE A 378 -6.91 16.33 26.04
C PHE A 378 -7.68 15.08 25.62
N GLY A 379 -7.09 13.90 25.76
CA GLY A 379 -7.72 12.63 25.40
C GLY A 379 -8.99 12.35 26.19
N ALA A 380 -9.00 12.65 27.50
CA ALA A 380 -10.18 12.53 28.36
C ALA A 380 -11.28 13.52 27.96
N THR A 381 -10.90 14.78 27.70
CA THR A 381 -11.84 15.84 27.31
C THR A 381 -12.50 15.56 25.96
N ILE A 382 -11.70 15.17 24.95
CA ILE A 382 -12.20 14.75 23.63
C ILE A 382 -13.22 13.62 23.78
N LEU A 383 -12.90 12.61 24.59
CA LEU A 383 -13.80 11.46 24.80
C LEU A 383 -15.10 11.85 25.52
N ALA A 384 -15.03 12.75 26.52
CA ALA A 384 -16.21 13.23 27.23
C ALA A 384 -17.13 14.04 26.32
N ILE A 385 -16.57 14.97 25.52
CA ILE A 385 -17.32 15.75 24.54
C ILE A 385 -17.96 14.83 23.50
N TRP A 386 -17.18 13.88 22.97
CA TRP A 386 -17.66 12.90 22.00
C TRP A 386 -18.86 12.09 22.52
N ARG A 387 -18.74 11.49 23.70
CA ARG A 387 -19.82 10.69 24.31
C ARG A 387 -21.08 11.53 24.53
N SER A 388 -20.91 12.73 25.07
CA SER A 388 -22.03 13.61 25.42
C SER A 388 -22.72 14.16 24.16
N HIS A 389 -21.95 14.45 23.12
CA HIS A 389 -22.51 14.85 21.82
C HIS A 389 -23.37 13.73 21.22
N TRP A 390 -22.85 12.50 21.16
CA TRP A 390 -23.63 11.40 20.58
C TRP A 390 -24.82 10.98 21.42
N SER A 391 -24.72 11.06 22.74
CA SER A 391 -25.88 10.84 23.62
C SER A 391 -26.95 11.91 23.40
N SER A 392 -26.57 13.15 23.10
CA SER A 392 -27.53 14.19 22.70
C SER A 392 -28.18 13.98 21.34
N VAL A 393 -27.55 13.23 20.44
CA VAL A 393 -28.08 12.98 19.09
C VAL A 393 -28.89 11.68 19.01
N PHE A 394 -28.54 10.67 19.80
CA PHE A 394 -29.19 9.34 19.73
C PHE A 394 -30.05 9.00 20.93
N ASP A 395 -29.74 9.52 22.11
CA ASP A 395 -30.43 9.19 23.37
C ASP A 395 -31.27 10.36 23.89
N ASP A 396 -31.48 11.41 23.09
CA ASP A 396 -32.19 12.64 23.43
C ASP A 396 -31.72 13.30 24.75
N CYS A 397 -30.47 13.04 25.15
CA CYS A 397 -29.88 13.55 26.39
C CYS A 397 -29.24 14.93 26.17
N PRO A 398 -29.76 16.04 26.73
CA PRO A 398 -29.29 17.38 26.38
C PRO A 398 -27.81 17.58 26.74
N PHE A 399 -27.06 18.19 25.82
CA PHE A 399 -25.66 18.52 26.07
C PHE A 399 -25.54 19.62 27.14
N ARG A 400 -25.09 19.25 28.34
CA ARG A 400 -24.84 20.19 29.47
C ARG A 400 -23.36 20.26 29.80
N SER A 401 -22.73 21.41 29.58
CA SER A 401 -21.28 21.59 29.76
C SER A 401 -20.79 21.18 31.14
N SER A 402 -21.55 21.44 32.21
CA SER A 402 -21.21 21.05 33.58
C SER A 402 -21.07 19.53 33.76
N LEU A 403 -22.00 18.75 33.19
CA LEU A 403 -21.94 17.29 33.22
C LEU A 403 -20.77 16.75 32.41
N VAL A 404 -20.47 17.37 31.26
CA VAL A 404 -19.32 17.00 30.44
C VAL A 404 -18.01 17.28 31.15
N ILE A 405 -17.88 18.42 31.84
CA ILE A 405 -16.72 18.76 32.66
C ILE A 405 -16.53 17.72 33.77
N GLN A 406 -17.60 17.35 34.49
CA GLN A 406 -17.51 16.33 35.53
C GLN A 406 -17.10 14.96 34.96
N ALA A 407 -17.65 14.58 33.81
CA ALA A 407 -17.28 13.35 33.12
C ALA A 407 -15.81 13.36 32.66
N ALA A 408 -15.32 14.50 32.15
CA ALA A 408 -13.93 14.68 31.77
C ALA A 408 -13.00 14.56 32.98
N ARG A 409 -13.29 15.23 34.09
CA ARG A 409 -12.52 15.13 35.34
C ARG A 409 -12.45 13.70 35.87
N LYS A 410 -13.56 12.96 35.83
CA LYS A 410 -13.58 11.52 36.17
C LYS A 410 -12.66 10.69 35.28
N LEU A 411 -12.67 10.94 33.97
CA LEU A 411 -11.78 10.25 33.02
C LEU A 411 -10.31 10.63 33.26
N ILE A 412 -10.01 11.88 33.57
CA ILE A 412 -8.66 12.36 33.92
C ILE A 412 -8.17 11.65 35.18
N GLN A 413 -9.00 11.57 36.21
CA GLN A 413 -8.66 10.86 37.46
C GLN A 413 -8.40 9.37 37.21
N LEU A 414 -9.21 8.72 36.36
CA LEU A 414 -8.97 7.33 35.97
C LEU A 414 -7.63 7.16 35.25
N CYS A 415 -7.29 8.05 34.32
CA CYS A 415 -5.98 8.01 33.65
C CYS A 415 -4.82 8.17 34.63
N LEU A 416 -4.95 9.07 35.61
CA LEU A 416 -3.94 9.24 36.66
C LEU A 416 -3.82 7.96 37.51
N GLN A 417 -4.93 7.34 37.90
CA GLN A 417 -4.91 6.09 38.66
C GLN A 417 -4.23 4.95 37.88
N GLU A 418 -4.51 4.83 36.58
CA GLU A 418 -3.85 3.85 35.70
C GLU A 418 -2.33 4.10 35.62
N GLU A 419 -1.90 5.36 35.49
CA GLU A 419 -0.48 5.75 35.44
C GLU A 419 0.25 5.45 36.77
N LEU A 420 -0.38 5.73 37.90
CA LEU A 420 0.15 5.40 39.23
C LEU A 420 0.30 3.88 39.41
N LEU A 421 -0.69 3.09 38.98
CA LEU A 421 -0.62 1.64 39.03
C LEU A 421 0.52 1.07 38.17
N LEU A 422 0.72 1.60 36.95
CA LEU A 422 1.79 1.18 36.06
C LEU A 422 3.19 1.52 36.60
N THR A 423 3.29 2.58 37.40
CA THR A 423 4.54 3.01 38.06
C THR A 423 4.77 2.36 39.43
N GLY A 424 3.87 1.46 39.87
CA GLY A 424 3.97 0.76 41.15
C GLY A 424 3.64 1.64 42.36
N ILE A 425 3.02 2.81 42.14
CA ILE A 425 2.60 3.72 43.20
C ILE A 425 1.14 3.42 43.55
N SER A 426 0.82 3.27 44.84
CA SER A 426 -0.56 3.07 45.29
C SER A 426 -1.43 4.26 44.84
N PRO A 427 -2.55 4.03 44.14
CA PRO A 427 -3.50 5.08 43.76
C PRO A 427 -4.36 5.56 44.94
N LEU A 428 -4.29 4.87 46.09
CA LEU A 428 -4.92 5.25 47.33
C LEU A 428 -3.93 6.07 48.18
N PRO A 429 -4.36 7.18 48.80
CA PRO A 429 -3.53 7.85 49.79
C PRO A 429 -3.14 6.83 50.87
N LEU A 430 -1.86 6.83 51.26
CA LEU A 430 -1.41 6.04 52.41
C LEU A 430 -2.34 6.39 53.59
N PRO A 431 -2.92 5.41 54.29
CA PRO A 431 -3.68 5.71 55.50
C PRO A 431 -2.76 6.53 56.39
N HIS A 432 -3.22 7.72 56.79
CA HIS A 432 -2.49 8.55 57.73
C HIS A 432 -2.19 7.69 58.96
N PHE A 433 -0.94 7.30 59.15
CA PHE A 433 -0.46 6.89 60.46
C PHE A 433 -0.42 8.17 61.29
N SER A 434 -1.55 8.49 61.92
CA SER A 434 -1.57 9.42 63.04
C SER A 434 -0.71 8.81 64.15
N GLU A 435 0.45 9.42 64.40
CA GLU A 435 1.24 9.24 65.62
C GLU A 435 0.43 9.67 66.85
#